data_AF-A0A972UK20-F1
#
_entry.id   AF-A0A972UK20-F1
#
_cell.length_a   1.000
_cell.length_b   1.000
_cell.length_c   1.000
_cell.angle_alpha   90.00
_cell.angle_beta   90.00
_cell.angle_gamma   90.00
#
_symmetry.space_group_name_H-M   'P 1'
#
loop_
_entity.id
_entity.type
_entity.pdbx_description
1 polymer ?
#
loop_
_entity_poly.entity_id
_entity_poly.type
_entity_poly.pdbx_seq_one_letter_code
_entity_poly.pdbx_strand_id
1 'polypeptide(L)'
;MIILIADLEGMNGREISSQIGQVMASWPGVEVRLARKRLKTQGEFTYIEKLAEAGTIGRLWLSDEKADVLVWGETLGTEGAALVRFLSASVDGDAKTGTFGLGDALELPVRFGTEFNDIIGVCAIATALAAKQPDDVAFASVLTRAISRVSGFVEAPPPGLSK
;
A
#
# COMPACT_ATOMS: atom_id res chain seq x y z
N MET A 1 14.55 -1.58 0.79
CA MET A 1 13.30 -1.58 0.01
C MET A 1 12.81 -0.15 -0.06
N ILE A 2 12.51 0.36 -1.26
CA ILE A 2 12.06 1.74 -1.46
C ILE A 2 10.54 1.73 -1.68
N ILE A 3 9.80 2.42 -0.82
CA ILE A 3 8.35 2.62 -0.95
C ILE A 3 8.11 4.05 -1.40
N LEU A 4 7.46 4.20 -2.55
CA LEU A 4 6.94 5.46 -3.04
C LEU A 4 5.51 5.65 -2.53
N ILE A 5 5.19 6.83 -2.02
CA ILE A 5 3.85 7.15 -1.50
C ILE A 5 3.31 8.35 -2.24
N ALA A 6 2.19 8.17 -2.95
CA ALA A 6 1.41 9.25 -3.53
C ALA A 6 0.55 9.93 -2.47
N ASP A 7 0.21 11.20 -2.69
CA ASP A 7 -0.86 11.84 -1.92
C ASP A 7 -2.17 11.08 -2.27
N LEU A 8 -2.92 10.62 -1.27
CA LEU A 8 -4.24 10.03 -1.53
C LEU A 8 -5.16 11.09 -2.14
N GLU A 9 -6.05 10.65 -3.01
CA GLU A 9 -7.09 11.50 -3.57
C GLU A 9 -8.19 11.79 -2.53
N GLY A 10 -8.74 13.01 -2.57
CA GLY A 10 -9.79 13.45 -1.65
C GLY A 10 -9.29 14.31 -0.49
N MET A 11 -10.15 14.46 0.52
CA MET A 11 -9.93 15.35 1.67
C MET A 11 -8.98 14.71 2.67
N ASN A 12 -8.05 15.48 3.24
CA ASN A 12 -7.01 14.98 4.16
C ASN A 12 -6.06 13.93 3.57
N GLY A 13 -6.17 13.59 2.27
CA GLY A 13 -5.38 12.53 1.66
C GLY A 13 -3.86 12.71 1.78
N ARG A 14 -3.36 13.94 1.74
CA ARG A 14 -1.94 14.25 1.99
C ARG A 14 -1.50 13.97 3.44
N GLU A 15 -2.37 14.27 4.40
CA GLU A 15 -2.09 14.05 5.82
C GLU A 15 -2.02 12.55 6.10
N ILE A 16 -3.00 11.79 5.61
CA ILE A 16 -3.04 10.33 5.70
C ILE A 16 -1.83 9.70 5.01
N SER A 17 -1.49 10.11 3.78
CA SER A 17 -0.26 9.66 3.11
C SER A 17 1.01 9.95 3.91
N SER A 18 1.06 11.11 4.58
CA SER A 18 2.22 11.48 5.40
C SER A 18 2.31 10.61 6.66
N GLN A 19 1.18 10.30 7.29
CA GLN A 19 1.10 9.37 8.42
C GLN A 19 1.54 7.96 8.01
N ILE A 20 1.05 7.44 6.87
CA ILE A 20 1.50 6.16 6.31
C ILE A 20 3.01 6.18 6.07
N GLY A 21 3.54 7.29 5.53
CA GLY A 21 4.98 7.46 5.33
C GLY A 21 5.79 7.40 6.63
N GLN A 22 5.28 7.98 7.73
CA GLN A 22 5.92 7.88 9.04
C GLN A 22 5.90 6.46 9.58
N VAL A 23 4.76 5.76 9.44
CA VAL A 23 4.65 4.35 9.80
C VAL A 23 5.70 3.54 9.05
N MET A 24 5.78 3.67 7.73
CA MET A 24 6.72 2.95 6.88
C MET A 24 8.18 3.25 7.21
N ALA A 25 8.51 4.51 7.48
CA ALA A 25 9.87 4.91 7.83
C ALA A 25 10.35 4.29 9.16
N SER A 26 9.44 3.83 10.03
CA SER A 26 9.78 3.12 11.26
C SER A 26 10.16 1.64 11.03
N TRP A 27 9.92 1.09 9.83
CA TRP A 27 10.24 -0.29 9.52
C TRP A 27 11.71 -0.46 9.10
N PRO A 28 12.45 -1.42 9.70
CA PRO A 28 13.84 -1.66 9.34
C PRO A 28 14.02 -2.02 7.85
N GLY A 29 14.99 -1.40 7.19
CA GLY A 29 15.30 -1.69 5.78
C GLY A 29 14.33 -1.05 4.77
N VAL A 30 13.42 -0.19 5.23
CA VAL A 30 12.49 0.57 4.39
C VAL A 30 13.00 2.01 4.21
N GLU A 31 13.14 2.42 2.96
CA GLU A 31 13.34 3.81 2.55
C GLU A 31 11.99 4.34 2.02
N VAL A 32 11.54 5.48 2.53
CA VAL A 32 10.27 6.09 2.11
C VAL A 32 10.53 7.31 1.25
N ARG A 33 9.85 7.36 0.10
CA ARG A 33 9.82 8.53 -0.78
C ARG A 33 8.39 9.02 -0.94
N LEU A 34 8.18 10.31 -0.75
CA LEU A 34 6.87 10.93 -0.93
C LEU A 34 6.83 11.58 -2.32
N ALA A 35 5.96 11.10 -3.19
CA ALA A 35 5.84 11.63 -4.55
C ALA A 35 5.29 13.07 -4.57
N ARG A 36 4.53 13.46 -3.53
CA ARG A 36 3.88 14.78 -3.39
C ARG A 36 2.97 15.16 -4.57
N LYS A 37 2.47 14.15 -5.27
CA LYS A 37 1.47 14.22 -6.33
C LYS A 37 0.48 13.07 -6.17
N ARG A 38 -0.71 13.25 -6.72
CA ARG A 38 -1.78 12.23 -6.72
C ARG A 38 -1.71 11.43 -8.00
N LEU A 39 -1.92 10.13 -7.90
CA LEU A 39 -2.10 9.27 -9.07
C LEU A 39 -3.54 9.46 -9.58
N LYS A 40 -3.75 10.51 -10.37
CA LYS A 40 -5.07 10.81 -10.95
C LYS A 40 -5.30 9.94 -12.18
N THR A 41 -6.47 9.33 -12.27
CA THR A 41 -6.99 8.72 -13.49
C THR A 41 -7.79 9.79 -14.24
N GLN A 42 -7.45 10.10 -15.49
CA GLN A 42 -8.11 11.18 -16.25
C GLN A 42 -9.34 10.64 -17.00
N GLY A 43 -10.35 11.47 -17.31
CA GLY A 43 -11.43 11.10 -18.23
C GLY A 43 -12.63 10.32 -17.65
N GLU A 44 -13.63 10.07 -18.51
CA GLU A 44 -14.83 9.28 -18.22
C GLU A 44 -14.57 7.78 -18.40
N PHE A 45 -13.65 7.25 -17.60
CA PHE A 45 -13.37 5.81 -17.58
C PHE A 45 -14.29 5.07 -16.61
N THR A 46 -14.58 3.81 -16.93
CA THR A 46 -15.13 2.86 -15.95
C THR A 46 -14.13 2.62 -14.82
N TYR A 47 -14.59 2.13 -13.67
CA TYR A 47 -13.71 1.90 -12.52
C TYR A 47 -12.54 0.94 -12.83
N ILE A 48 -12.77 -0.10 -13.63
CA ILE A 48 -11.72 -1.06 -14.03
C ILE A 48 -10.66 -0.38 -14.90
N GLU A 49 -11.08 0.44 -15.87
CA GLU A 49 -10.17 1.18 -16.74
C GLU A 49 -9.34 2.19 -15.94
N LYS A 50 -9.94 2.84 -14.94
CA LYS A 50 -9.21 3.72 -14.00
C LYS A 50 -8.12 2.96 -13.25
N LEU A 51 -8.43 1.77 -12.72
CA LEU A 51 -7.43 0.95 -12.03
C LEU A 51 -6.31 0.50 -12.97
N ALA A 52 -6.62 0.13 -14.22
CA ALA A 52 -5.63 -0.28 -15.21
C ALA A 52 -4.72 0.89 -15.63
N GLU A 53 -5.29 2.08 -15.83
CA GLU A 53 -4.53 3.31 -16.11
C GLU A 53 -3.62 3.67 -14.93
N ALA A 54 -4.16 3.66 -13.71
CA ALA A 54 -3.40 3.89 -12.48
C ALA A 54 -2.24 2.89 -12.34
N GLY A 55 -2.48 1.60 -12.62
CA GLY A 55 -1.43 0.57 -12.62
C GLY A 55 -0.32 0.87 -13.64
N THR A 56 -0.69 1.36 -14.83
CA THR A 56 0.27 1.71 -15.89
C THR A 56 1.11 2.94 -15.50
N ILE A 57 0.46 4.05 -15.12
CA ILE A 57 1.13 5.29 -14.73
C ILE A 57 1.96 5.08 -13.46
N GLY A 58 1.41 4.35 -12.49
CA GLY A 58 2.07 4.05 -11.23
C GLY A 58 3.35 3.25 -11.42
N ARG A 59 3.36 2.26 -12.31
CA ARG A 59 4.58 1.51 -12.66
C ARG A 59 5.63 2.35 -13.36
N LEU A 60 5.23 3.33 -14.19
CA LEU A 60 6.18 4.31 -14.74
C LEU A 60 6.85 5.11 -13.62
N TRP A 61 6.08 5.59 -12.63
CA TRP A 61 6.65 6.30 -11.50
C TRP A 61 7.59 5.42 -10.67
N LEU A 62 7.24 4.16 -10.46
CA LEU A 62 8.10 3.20 -9.76
C LEU A 62 9.42 2.98 -10.51
N SER A 63 9.39 2.87 -11.84
CA SER A 63 10.58 2.77 -12.66
C SER A 63 11.46 4.03 -12.57
N ASP A 64 10.86 5.21 -12.72
CA ASP A 64 11.56 6.50 -12.68
C ASP A 64 12.24 6.73 -11.32
N GLU A 65 11.53 6.42 -10.23
CA GLU A 65 12.01 6.56 -8.86
C GLU A 65 12.85 5.37 -8.38
N LYS A 66 12.97 4.30 -9.18
CA LYS A 66 13.60 3.03 -8.78
C LYS A 66 13.02 2.49 -7.47
N ALA A 67 11.70 2.60 -7.30
CA ALA A 67 10.98 2.17 -6.12
C ALA A 67 10.39 0.77 -6.31
N ASP A 68 10.27 0.01 -5.21
CA ASP A 68 9.75 -1.36 -5.21
C ASP A 68 8.20 -1.39 -5.16
N VAL A 69 7.58 -0.45 -4.43
CA VAL A 69 6.13 -0.40 -4.18
C VAL A 69 5.61 1.03 -4.21
N LEU A 70 4.44 1.22 -4.81
CA LEU A 70 3.68 2.47 -4.78
C LEU A 70 2.47 2.30 -3.87
N VAL A 71 2.37 3.16 -2.85
CA VAL A 71 1.17 3.33 -2.04
C VAL A 71 0.35 4.47 -2.62
N TRP A 72 -0.91 4.22 -2.92
CA TRP A 72 -1.82 5.18 -3.52
C TRP A 72 -3.28 4.87 -3.12
N GLY A 73 -4.23 5.68 -3.57
CA GLY A 73 -5.66 5.45 -3.33
C GLY A 73 -6.41 6.74 -3.03
N GLU A 74 -7.47 6.62 -2.25
CA GLU A 74 -8.47 7.69 -2.09
C GLU A 74 -9.10 7.71 -0.68
N THR A 75 -9.67 8.85 -0.31
CA THR A 75 -10.45 9.04 0.92
C THR A 75 -11.93 9.16 0.59
N LEU A 76 -12.78 8.43 1.30
CA LEU A 76 -14.24 8.44 1.13
C LEU A 76 -14.88 9.53 2.00
N GLY A 77 -14.81 10.80 1.58
CA GLY A 77 -15.44 11.91 2.30
C GLY A 77 -14.75 12.29 3.63
N THR A 78 -15.39 13.17 4.42
CA THR A 78 -14.81 13.77 5.65
C THR A 78 -14.68 12.80 6.83
N GLU A 79 -15.65 11.90 6.99
CA GLU A 79 -15.75 10.95 8.11
C GLU A 79 -15.65 9.49 7.66
N GLY A 80 -15.46 9.23 6.36
CA GLY A 80 -15.35 7.87 5.85
C GLY A 80 -13.94 7.31 5.97
N ALA A 81 -13.68 6.20 5.28
CA ALA A 81 -12.40 5.53 5.32
C ALA A 81 -11.46 5.99 4.19
N ALA A 82 -10.17 5.76 4.36
CA ALA A 82 -9.17 5.79 3.30
C ALA A 82 -9.04 4.38 2.70
N LEU A 83 -9.19 4.28 1.38
CA LEU A 83 -8.89 3.09 0.62
C LEU A 83 -7.44 3.18 0.15
N VAL A 84 -6.55 2.42 0.79
CA VAL A 84 -5.12 2.40 0.51
C VAL A 84 -4.77 1.18 -0.33
N ARG A 85 -4.22 1.40 -1.52
CA ARG A 85 -3.83 0.38 -2.48
C ARG A 85 -2.31 0.30 -2.57
N PHE A 86 -1.81 -0.88 -2.90
CA PHE A 86 -0.38 -1.17 -3.00
C PHE A 86 -0.08 -1.75 -4.37
N LEU A 87 0.76 -1.05 -5.14
CA LEU A 87 1.16 -1.44 -6.47
C LEU A 87 2.61 -1.89 -6.47
N SER A 88 2.87 -3.09 -6.99
CA SER A 88 4.23 -3.61 -7.15
C SER A 88 4.90 -3.05 -8.41
N ALA A 89 6.22 -2.88 -8.37
CA ALA A 89 7.01 -2.55 -9.56
C ALA A 89 7.02 -3.69 -10.60
N SER A 90 6.79 -4.94 -10.17
CA SER A 90 6.71 -6.10 -11.08
C SER A 90 5.28 -6.31 -11.58
N VAL A 91 5.12 -6.46 -12.90
CA VAL A 91 3.82 -6.76 -13.54
C VAL A 91 3.31 -8.15 -13.17
N ASP A 92 4.22 -9.11 -12.98
CA ASP A 92 3.89 -10.49 -12.58
C ASP A 92 3.43 -10.59 -11.13
N GLY A 93 3.60 -9.50 -10.36
CA GLY A 93 3.11 -9.39 -8.98
C GLY A 93 1.59 -9.38 -8.90
N ASP A 94 0.87 -8.82 -9.88
CA ASP A 94 -0.60 -8.64 -9.80
C ASP A 94 -1.38 -9.89 -10.24
N ALA A 95 -0.73 -10.85 -10.93
CA ALA A 95 -1.38 -12.00 -11.57
C ALA A 95 -1.15 -13.34 -10.84
N LYS A 96 -0.38 -13.35 -9.75
CA LYS A 96 -0.10 -14.56 -8.95
C LYS A 96 -1.12 -14.70 -7.83
N THR A 97 -1.65 -15.90 -7.64
CA THR A 97 -2.50 -16.19 -6.47
C THR A 97 -1.75 -15.87 -5.17
N GLY A 98 -2.36 -15.08 -4.29
CA GLY A 98 -1.78 -14.68 -3.00
C GLY A 98 -1.06 -13.32 -3.01
N THR A 99 -1.27 -12.50 -4.03
CA THR A 99 -0.73 -11.14 -4.12
C THR A 99 -1.85 -10.09 -4.13
N PHE A 100 -1.50 -8.83 -3.85
CA PHE A 100 -2.43 -7.71 -3.97
C PHE A 100 -2.62 -7.36 -5.44
N GLY A 101 -3.85 -7.49 -5.94
CA GLY A 101 -4.25 -6.98 -7.24
C GLY A 101 -4.50 -5.47 -7.22
N LEU A 102 -4.58 -4.86 -8.41
CA LEU A 102 -4.83 -3.41 -8.56
C LEU A 102 -6.12 -2.92 -7.90
N GLY A 103 -7.11 -3.79 -7.73
CA GLY A 103 -8.39 -3.47 -7.09
C GLY A 103 -8.40 -3.65 -5.58
N ASP A 104 -7.42 -4.34 -5.01
CA ASP A 104 -7.37 -4.63 -3.58
C ASP A 104 -6.97 -3.37 -2.81
N ALA A 105 -7.74 -3.07 -1.76
CA ALA A 105 -7.52 -1.92 -0.91
C ALA A 105 -7.57 -2.34 0.56
N LEU A 106 -6.62 -1.81 1.33
CA LEU A 106 -6.69 -1.75 2.78
C LEU A 106 -7.55 -0.55 3.17
N GLU A 107 -8.68 -0.81 3.80
CA GLU A 107 -9.55 0.23 4.36
C GLU A 107 -8.97 0.69 5.71
N LEU A 108 -8.72 1.99 5.86
CA LEU A 108 -8.24 2.59 7.10
C LEU A 108 -9.21 3.69 7.56
N PRO A 109 -9.51 3.81 8.86
CA PRO A 109 -10.17 5.01 9.38
C PRO A 109 -9.34 6.27 9.05
N VAL A 110 -9.98 7.41 8.76
CA VAL A 110 -9.28 8.69 8.51
C VAL A 110 -8.37 9.10 9.68
N ARG A 111 -8.70 8.67 10.90
CA ARG A 111 -7.87 8.82 12.10
C ARG A 111 -7.50 7.46 12.67
N PHE A 112 -6.66 6.72 11.94
CA PHE A 112 -6.15 5.44 12.43
C PHE A 112 -5.01 5.66 13.45
N GLY A 113 -4.98 4.85 14.50
CA GLY A 113 -3.91 4.86 15.49
C GLY A 113 -2.80 3.86 15.17
N THR A 114 -1.90 3.65 16.13
CA THR A 114 -0.74 2.76 15.97
C THR A 114 -1.11 1.29 15.80
N GLU A 115 -2.35 0.91 16.14
CA GLU A 115 -2.89 -0.43 15.96
C GLU A 115 -2.90 -0.89 14.50
N PHE A 116 -2.86 0.05 13.54
CA PHE A 116 -2.77 -0.25 12.11
C PHE A 116 -1.33 -0.29 11.58
N ASN A 117 -0.33 0.10 12.38
CA ASN A 117 1.04 0.23 11.88
C ASN A 117 1.59 -1.09 11.34
N ASP A 118 1.31 -2.18 12.06
CA ASP A 118 1.79 -3.50 11.67
C ASP A 118 1.13 -3.99 10.37
N ILE A 119 -0.18 -3.82 10.21
CA ILE A 119 -0.89 -4.27 8.99
C ILE A 119 -0.52 -3.44 7.76
N ILE A 120 -0.42 -2.10 7.90
CA ILE A 120 0.01 -1.23 6.80
C ILE A 120 1.41 -1.66 6.32
N GLY A 121 2.35 -1.82 7.26
CA GLY A 121 3.72 -2.26 6.95
C GLY A 121 3.78 -3.63 6.27
N VAL A 122 3.01 -4.60 6.77
CA VAL A 122 2.92 -5.94 6.16
C VAL A 122 2.39 -5.87 4.74
N CYS A 123 1.33 -5.12 4.48
CA CYS A 123 0.78 -4.97 3.13
C CYS A 123 1.86 -4.46 2.16
N ALA A 124 2.57 -3.39 2.51
CA ALA A 124 3.61 -2.85 1.63
C ALA A 124 4.77 -3.82 1.41
N ILE A 125 5.24 -4.50 2.46
CA ILE A 125 6.31 -5.50 2.34
C ILE A 125 5.86 -6.69 1.49
N ALA A 126 4.65 -7.21 1.70
CA ALA A 126 4.09 -8.31 0.95
C ALA A 126 3.96 -7.97 -0.55
N THR A 127 3.52 -6.75 -0.89
CA THR A 127 3.46 -6.28 -2.28
C THR A 127 4.85 -6.17 -2.93
N ALA A 128 5.85 -5.73 -2.18
CA ALA A 128 7.24 -5.70 -2.67
C ALA A 128 7.79 -7.11 -2.91
N LEU A 129 7.38 -8.07 -2.06
CA LEU A 129 7.82 -9.45 -2.13
C LEU A 129 7.22 -10.22 -3.29
N ALA A 130 5.96 -9.96 -3.64
CA ALA A 130 5.37 -10.49 -4.88
C ALA A 130 6.22 -10.14 -6.13
N ALA A 131 7.00 -9.05 -6.05
CA ALA A 131 7.92 -8.61 -7.10
C ALA A 131 9.25 -9.38 -7.14
N LYS A 132 9.68 -10.00 -6.02
CA LYS A 132 11.01 -10.60 -5.84
C LYS A 132 10.90 -12.13 -5.74
N GLN A 133 11.93 -12.84 -6.20
CA GLN A 133 11.96 -14.30 -6.06
C GLN A 133 12.12 -14.71 -4.58
N PRO A 134 11.53 -15.84 -4.15
CA PRO A 134 11.35 -16.22 -2.73
C PRO A 134 12.63 -16.58 -1.95
N ASP A 135 13.82 -16.50 -2.52
CA ASP A 135 15.06 -17.03 -1.92
C ASP A 135 15.78 -16.07 -0.94
N ASP A 136 15.17 -14.93 -0.58
CA ASP A 136 15.80 -13.98 0.33
C ASP A 136 15.53 -14.33 1.81
N VAL A 137 16.47 -15.06 2.42
CA VAL A 137 16.42 -15.55 3.82
C VAL A 137 16.27 -14.42 4.84
N ALA A 138 16.84 -13.23 4.56
CA ALA A 138 16.68 -12.07 5.42
C ALA A 138 15.20 -11.60 5.44
N PHE A 139 14.49 -11.74 4.32
CA PHE A 139 13.09 -11.36 4.20
C PHE A 139 12.12 -12.36 4.85
N ALA A 140 12.39 -13.67 4.79
CA ALA A 140 11.59 -14.66 5.50
C ALA A 140 11.51 -14.36 7.01
N SER A 141 12.60 -13.83 7.58
CA SER A 141 12.64 -13.41 8.99
C SER A 141 11.77 -12.17 9.27
N VAL A 142 11.76 -11.18 8.37
CA VAL A 142 10.91 -9.99 8.46
C VAL A 142 9.44 -10.38 8.34
N LEU A 143 9.10 -11.24 7.38
CA LEU A 143 7.73 -11.71 7.19
C LEU A 143 7.23 -12.53 8.36
N THR A 144 8.06 -13.43 8.90
CA THR A 144 7.71 -14.25 10.06
C THR A 144 7.43 -13.38 11.28
N ARG A 145 8.27 -12.36 11.52
CA ARG A 145 8.06 -11.41 12.61
C ARG A 145 6.79 -10.58 12.40
N ALA A 146 6.52 -10.19 11.16
CA ALA A 146 5.34 -9.41 10.85
C ALA A 146 4.06 -10.27 10.96
N ILE A 147 4.02 -11.46 10.36
CA ILE A 147 2.96 -12.46 10.51
C ILE A 147 2.68 -12.77 11.99
N SER A 148 3.71 -12.89 12.83
CA SER A 148 3.52 -13.12 14.27
C SER A 148 2.84 -11.96 15.01
N ARG A 149 2.90 -10.73 14.47
CA ARG A 149 2.23 -9.55 15.03
C ARG A 149 0.81 -9.40 14.52
N VAL A 150 0.57 -9.77 13.27
CA VAL A 150 -0.74 -9.63 12.60
C VAL A 150 -1.62 -10.88 12.78
N SER A 151 -1.07 -12.02 13.20
CA SER A 151 -1.82 -13.27 13.39
C SER A 151 -3.01 -13.12 14.36
N GLY A 152 -2.86 -12.29 15.39
CA GLY A 152 -3.95 -11.97 16.32
C GLY A 152 -5.12 -11.24 15.66
N PHE A 153 -4.90 -10.54 14.55
CA PHE A 153 -5.97 -9.83 13.82
C PHE A 153 -6.86 -10.74 12.99
N VAL A 154 -6.42 -11.98 12.69
CA VAL A 154 -7.26 -12.99 12.04
C VAL A 154 -8.39 -13.43 12.97
N GLU A 155 -8.08 -13.55 14.27
CA GLU A 155 -9.05 -13.94 15.29
C GLU A 155 -9.83 -12.73 15.87
N ALA A 156 -9.18 -11.56 15.97
CA ALA A 156 -9.76 -10.33 16.48
C ALA A 156 -9.28 -9.10 15.67
N PRO A 157 -9.96 -8.75 14.57
CA PRO A 157 -9.56 -7.60 13.75
C PRO A 157 -9.63 -6.29 14.56
N PRO A 158 -8.71 -5.34 14.31
CA PRO A 158 -8.75 -4.01 14.91
C PRO A 158 -10.12 -3.34 14.75
N PRO A 159 -10.59 -2.56 15.73
CA PRO A 159 -11.83 -1.81 15.61
C PRO A 159 -11.80 -0.91 14.37
N GLY A 160 -12.84 -0.98 13.53
CA GLY A 160 -12.98 -0.14 12.34
C GLY A 160 -12.54 -0.77 11.02
N LEU A 161 -12.05 -2.02 11.03
CA LEU A 161 -11.96 -2.83 9.80
C LEU A 161 -13.29 -3.53 9.56
N SER A 162 -13.83 -3.38 8.37
CA SER A 162 -14.99 -4.14 7.88
C SER A 162 -14.60 -5.63 7.77
N LYS A 163 -15.52 -6.53 8.14
CA LYS A 163 -15.39 -7.99 7.92
C LYS A 163 -15.70 -8.34 6.47
#